data_AF-M8AT97-F1
#
_entry.id   AF-M8AT97-F1
#
_cell.length_a   1.000
_cell.length_b   1.000
_cell.length_c   1.000
_cell.angle_alpha   90.00
_cell.angle_beta   90.00
_cell.angle_gamma   90.00
#
_symmetry.space_group_name_H-M   'P 1'
#
loop_
_entity.id
_entity.type
_entity.pdbx_description
1 polymer ?
#
loop_
_entity_poly.entity_id
_entity_poly.type
_entity_poly.pdbx_seq_one_letter_code
_entity_poly.pdbx_strand_id
1 'polypeptide(L)'
;MGKSKSKGAKFAAVKKIISKKTIQKYKEDVLDPRKKDTEKEKLGRNVPQVSSALFFSYNMALGPPYRVIVDTNFINFSIQNKLDLEKGMMDCLYAKCTPCITDCVMAELEKLGQKYRVALRIAKDPRFQRLACTHKGTYADDCIVERITQHLISSRANERGCLHKCYIVATCDRDLKRRIRKVPGVPIMYITQHRYSIERLPEATIGGVAKLYKLMYDSRSDNYNCSTTVVITKHFLRV
;
A
#
# COMPACT_ATOMS: atom_id res chain seq x y z
N MET A 1 63.57 32.99 -26.34
CA MET A 1 63.19 34.00 -25.32
C MET A 1 61.83 33.64 -24.72
N GLY A 2 61.80 33.01 -23.54
CA GLY A 2 60.55 32.71 -22.82
C GLY A 2 60.27 33.81 -21.79
N LYS A 3 59.22 34.62 -21.99
CA LYS A 3 58.81 35.65 -21.01
C LYS A 3 58.32 34.94 -19.74
N SER A 4 59.07 35.05 -18.65
CA SER A 4 58.65 34.63 -17.30
C SER A 4 57.38 35.40 -16.92
N LYS A 5 56.26 34.68 -16.79
CA LYS A 5 55.00 35.26 -16.29
C LYS A 5 55.22 35.70 -14.84
N SER A 6 55.47 36.99 -14.63
CA SER A 6 55.53 37.64 -13.33
C SER A 6 54.13 37.72 -12.70
N LYS A 7 53.59 36.58 -12.27
CA LYS A 7 52.53 36.59 -11.26
C LYS A 7 53.20 36.23 -9.94
N GLY A 8 53.79 37.24 -9.29
CA GLY A 8 54.33 37.10 -7.94
C GLY A 8 53.26 36.59 -6.97
N ALA A 9 53.69 35.90 -5.91
CA ALA A 9 52.80 35.44 -4.86
C ALA A 9 52.02 36.64 -4.28
N LYS A 10 50.69 36.54 -4.20
CA LYS A 10 49.87 37.61 -3.62
C LYS A 10 50.14 37.64 -2.12
N PHE A 11 50.66 38.76 -1.63
CA PHE A 11 50.82 39.00 -0.20
C PHE A 11 49.46 39.00 0.50
N ALA A 12 49.38 38.41 1.70
CA ALA A 12 48.17 38.27 2.50
C ALA A 12 47.01 37.50 1.82
N ALA A 13 47.31 36.44 1.06
CA ALA A 13 46.28 35.54 0.55
C ALA A 13 45.66 34.71 1.69
N VAL A 14 44.47 35.10 2.15
CA VAL A 14 43.69 34.38 3.17
C VAL A 14 42.73 33.38 2.51
N LYS A 15 42.46 32.25 3.17
CA LYS A 15 41.39 31.33 2.76
C LYS A 15 40.07 32.10 2.66
N LYS A 16 39.29 31.89 1.60
CA LYS A 16 38.00 32.55 1.41
C LYS A 16 37.03 32.10 2.51
N ILE A 17 36.74 32.99 3.45
CA ILE A 17 35.73 32.78 4.50
C ILE A 17 34.38 33.27 3.96
N ILE A 18 33.31 32.59 4.35
CA ILE A 18 31.95 32.97 3.96
C ILE A 18 31.67 34.40 4.45
N SER A 19 31.34 35.29 3.51
CA SER A 19 31.09 36.69 3.82
C SER A 19 29.68 36.89 4.39
N LYS A 20 29.50 37.91 5.25
CA LYS A 20 28.18 38.28 5.79
C LYS A 20 27.16 38.57 4.69
N LYS A 21 27.61 39.14 3.55
CA LYS A 21 26.77 39.40 2.37
C LYS A 21 26.28 38.10 1.71
N THR A 22 27.11 37.06 1.67
CA THR A 22 26.71 35.74 1.14
C THR A 22 25.65 35.09 2.03
N ILE A 23 25.78 35.24 3.36
CA ILE A 23 24.80 34.73 4.33
C ILE A 23 23.47 35.48 4.22
N GLN A 24 23.51 36.81 4.06
CA GLN A 24 22.31 37.63 3.87
C GLN A 24 21.58 37.28 2.58
N LYS A 25 22.29 37.13 1.45
CA LYS A 25 21.69 36.70 0.19
C LYS A 25 21.02 35.33 0.29
N TYR A 26 21.67 34.35 0.92
CA TYR A 26 21.07 33.04 1.13
C TYR A 26 19.83 33.11 2.03
N LYS A 27 19.85 33.95 3.06
CA LYS A 27 18.68 34.20 3.91
C LYS A 27 17.54 34.84 3.12
N GLU A 28 17.82 35.85 2.30
CA GLU A 28 16.83 36.50 1.43
C GLU A 28 16.25 35.48 0.43
N ASP A 29 17.09 34.69 -0.25
CA ASP A 29 16.63 33.70 -1.22
C ASP A 29 15.75 32.59 -0.63
N VAL A 30 16.00 32.19 0.62
CA VAL A 30 15.24 31.14 1.33
C VAL A 30 14.00 31.69 2.04
N LEU A 31 14.08 32.92 2.56
CA LEU A 31 13.02 33.54 3.36
C LEU A 31 12.09 34.43 2.52
N ASP A 32 12.41 34.72 1.26
CA ASP A 32 11.63 35.61 0.41
C ASP A 32 10.18 35.12 0.28
N PRO A 33 9.20 35.80 0.90
CA PRO A 33 7.80 35.38 0.86
C PRO A 33 7.22 35.49 -0.55
N ARG A 34 7.73 36.45 -1.33
CA ARG A 34 7.23 36.80 -2.67
C ARG A 34 7.41 35.65 -3.67
N LYS A 35 8.49 34.86 -3.58
CA LYS A 35 8.68 33.67 -4.42
C LYS A 35 7.61 32.61 -4.13
N LYS A 36 7.32 32.36 -2.85
CA LYS A 36 6.27 31.41 -2.43
C LYS A 36 4.88 31.84 -2.90
N ASP A 37 4.57 33.14 -2.87
CA ASP A 37 3.26 33.64 -3.29
C ASP A 37 3.09 33.58 -4.81
N THR A 38 4.15 33.91 -5.57
CA THR A 38 4.16 33.80 -7.04
C THR A 38 4.06 32.33 -7.51
N GLU A 39 4.66 31.39 -6.77
CA GLU A 39 4.53 29.96 -7.03
C GLU A 39 3.13 29.43 -6.68
N LYS A 40 2.52 29.90 -5.59
CA LYS A 40 1.15 29.55 -5.20
C LYS A 40 0.10 30.03 -6.21
N GLU A 41 0.26 31.21 -6.80
CA GLU A 41 -0.67 31.70 -7.84
C GLU A 41 -0.56 30.91 -9.15
N LYS A 42 0.62 30.37 -9.48
CA LYS A 42 0.83 29.52 -10.67
C LYS A 42 0.35 28.08 -10.49
N LEU A 43 0.18 27.62 -9.26
CA LEU A 43 -0.34 26.30 -8.95
C LEU A 43 -1.87 26.31 -9.08
N GLY A 44 -2.39 25.80 -10.20
CA GLY A 44 -3.83 25.59 -10.38
C GLY A 44 -4.42 24.76 -9.22
N ARG A 45 -5.66 25.09 -8.82
CA ARG A 45 -6.35 24.44 -7.70
C ARG A 45 -6.60 22.96 -8.03
N ASN A 46 -5.69 22.09 -7.63
CA ASN A 46 -5.82 20.65 -7.81
C ASN A 46 -6.80 20.11 -6.75
N VAL A 47 -8.09 20.15 -7.06
CA VAL A 47 -9.10 19.42 -6.26
C VAL A 47 -9.10 17.98 -6.76
N PRO A 48 -8.64 17.01 -5.96
CA PRO A 48 -8.70 15.61 -6.36
C PRO A 48 -10.15 15.20 -6.55
N GLN A 49 -10.48 14.67 -7.73
CA GLN A 49 -11.80 14.09 -7.98
C GLN A 49 -11.88 12.76 -7.23
N VAL A 50 -12.94 12.57 -6.46
CA VAL A 50 -13.19 11.32 -5.73
C VAL A 50 -13.55 10.23 -6.74
N SER A 51 -13.01 9.02 -6.59
CA SER A 51 -13.28 7.90 -7.49
C SER A 51 -14.76 7.56 -7.58
N SER A 52 -15.25 7.29 -8.80
CA SER A 52 -16.61 6.81 -9.07
C SER A 52 -16.93 5.45 -8.45
N ALA A 53 -15.91 4.65 -8.08
CA ALA A 53 -16.06 3.35 -7.44
C ALA A 53 -16.55 3.43 -5.97
N LEU A 54 -16.50 4.62 -5.36
CA LEU A 54 -16.96 4.85 -3.99
C LEU A 54 -18.42 5.33 -3.99
N PHE A 55 -19.37 4.41 -4.01
CA PHE A 55 -20.78 4.75 -3.75
C PHE A 55 -21.00 4.80 -2.23
N PHE A 56 -21.22 5.99 -1.66
CA PHE A 56 -21.45 6.19 -0.21
C PHE A 56 -20.44 5.45 0.71
N SER A 57 -19.13 5.62 0.47
CA SER A 57 -18.04 4.96 1.21
C SER A 57 -17.88 3.45 0.98
N TYR A 58 -18.76 2.84 0.19
CA TYR A 58 -18.66 1.44 -0.24
C TYR A 58 -17.87 1.37 -1.53
N ASN A 59 -16.82 0.53 -1.54
CA ASN A 59 -16.04 0.27 -2.75
C ASN A 59 -16.61 -0.96 -3.46
N MET A 60 -17.43 -0.74 -4.50
CA MET A 60 -18.07 -1.83 -5.27
C MET A 60 -17.10 -2.55 -6.22
N ALA A 61 -15.87 -2.04 -6.38
CA ALA A 61 -14.86 -2.63 -7.26
C ALA A 61 -14.02 -3.73 -6.57
N LEU A 62 -14.34 -4.08 -5.32
CA LEU A 62 -13.68 -5.16 -4.58
C LEU A 62 -14.22 -6.53 -5.05
N GLY A 63 -13.68 -7.04 -6.15
CA GLY A 63 -13.94 -8.41 -6.64
C GLY A 63 -12.79 -9.37 -6.33
N PRO A 64 -13.05 -10.69 -6.15
CA PRO A 64 -12.00 -11.70 -6.09
C PRO A 64 -11.20 -11.76 -7.40
N PRO A 65 -9.85 -11.86 -7.38
CA PRO A 65 -8.99 -12.09 -6.22
C PRO A 65 -8.63 -10.82 -5.44
N TYR A 66 -8.77 -10.89 -4.11
CA TYR A 66 -8.41 -9.76 -3.25
C TYR A 66 -6.90 -9.58 -3.17
N ARG A 67 -6.44 -8.33 -3.30
CA ARG A 67 -5.04 -7.96 -3.11
C ARG A 67 -4.86 -7.37 -1.72
N VAL A 68 -3.99 -7.97 -0.92
CA VAL A 68 -3.78 -7.57 0.46
C VAL A 68 -2.37 -7.03 0.61
N ILE A 69 -2.21 -5.74 0.92
CA ILE A 69 -0.90 -5.17 1.27
C ILE A 69 -0.56 -5.61 2.69
N VAL A 70 0.58 -6.28 2.83
CA VAL A 70 1.06 -6.81 4.11
C VAL A 70 2.14 -5.91 4.69
N ASP A 71 1.99 -5.59 5.97
CA ASP A 71 2.90 -4.76 6.76
C ASP A 71 3.90 -5.63 7.58
N THR A 72 5.04 -5.06 7.99
CA THR A 72 6.10 -5.78 8.71
C THR A 72 5.61 -6.31 10.06
N ASN A 73 4.91 -5.46 10.82
CA ASN A 73 4.37 -5.82 12.13
C ASN A 73 3.32 -6.93 12.02
N PHE A 74 2.51 -6.92 10.96
CA PHE A 74 1.52 -7.98 10.72
C PHE A 74 2.20 -9.34 10.50
N ILE A 75 3.30 -9.40 9.73
CA ILE A 75 4.07 -10.64 9.52
C ILE A 75 4.63 -11.15 10.85
N ASN A 76 5.18 -10.25 11.67
CA ASN A 76 5.76 -10.61 12.97
C ASN A 76 4.70 -11.20 13.91
N PHE A 77 3.52 -10.58 14.00
CA PHE A 77 2.43 -11.12 14.80
C PHE A 77 1.86 -12.42 14.23
N SER A 78 1.86 -12.60 12.91
CA SER A 78 1.41 -13.85 12.28
C SER A 78 2.34 -15.01 12.64
N ILE A 79 3.65 -14.79 12.65
CA ILE A 79 4.65 -15.79 13.04
C ILE A 79 4.53 -16.13 14.54
N GLN A 80 4.34 -15.13 15.39
CA GLN A 80 4.16 -15.35 16.84
C GLN A 80 2.93 -16.22 17.13
N ASN A 81 1.82 -15.98 16.42
CA ASN A 81 0.59 -16.76 16.56
C ASN A 81 0.58 -18.06 15.73
N LYS A 82 1.68 -18.38 15.03
CA LYS A 82 1.82 -19.56 14.15
C LYS A 82 0.75 -19.63 13.06
N LEU A 83 0.37 -18.49 12.51
CA LEU A 83 -0.62 -18.37 11.45
C LEU A 83 0.06 -18.36 10.08
N ASP A 84 -0.48 -19.17 9.18
CA ASP A 84 -0.11 -19.12 7.76
C ASP A 84 -0.84 -17.92 7.12
N LEU A 85 -0.08 -17.02 6.51
CA LEU A 85 -0.59 -15.77 5.95
C LEU A 85 -1.65 -16.05 4.87
N GLU A 86 -1.34 -16.90 3.89
CA GLU A 86 -2.22 -17.16 2.75
C GLU A 86 -3.51 -17.85 3.20
N LYS A 87 -3.39 -18.91 4.00
CA LYS A 87 -4.55 -19.65 4.52
C LYS A 87 -5.42 -18.78 5.41
N GLY A 88 -4.82 -18.06 6.36
CA GLY A 88 -5.58 -17.19 7.26
C GLY A 88 -6.34 -16.09 6.51
N MET A 89 -5.76 -15.54 5.42
CA MET A 89 -6.46 -14.57 4.56
C MET A 89 -7.64 -15.19 3.83
N MET A 90 -7.46 -16.39 3.26
CA MET A 90 -8.54 -17.13 2.60
C MET A 90 -9.66 -17.49 3.57
N ASP A 91 -9.34 -17.89 4.81
CA ASP A 91 -10.33 -18.23 5.84
C ASP A 91 -11.12 -17.01 6.33
N CYS A 92 -10.51 -15.81 6.28
CA CYS A 92 -11.15 -14.56 6.69
C CYS A 92 -12.08 -14.00 5.59
N LEU A 93 -11.62 -14.03 4.34
CA LEU A 93 -12.30 -13.41 3.20
C LEU A 93 -13.16 -14.39 2.39
N TYR A 94 -13.06 -15.69 2.66
CA TYR A 94 -13.72 -16.78 1.92
C TYR A 94 -13.50 -16.73 0.40
N ALA A 95 -12.40 -16.12 -0.04
CA ALA A 95 -12.07 -15.91 -1.43
C ALA A 95 -10.56 -16.02 -1.66
N LYS A 96 -10.16 -16.18 -2.92
CA LYS A 96 -8.74 -16.21 -3.30
C LYS A 96 -8.09 -14.86 -2.99
N CYS A 97 -7.02 -14.90 -2.20
CA CYS A 97 -6.26 -13.73 -1.80
C CYS A 97 -4.84 -13.79 -2.34
N THR A 98 -4.39 -12.71 -2.96
CA THR A 98 -2.98 -12.53 -3.35
C THR A 98 -2.34 -11.55 -2.37
N PRO A 99 -1.45 -12.03 -1.48
CA PRO A 99 -0.75 -11.13 -0.60
C PRO A 99 0.32 -10.36 -1.36
N CYS A 100 0.43 -9.07 -1.08
CA CYS A 100 1.32 -8.14 -1.73
C CYS A 100 2.27 -7.51 -0.70
N ILE A 101 3.56 -7.49 -1.02
CA ILE A 101 4.60 -6.89 -0.16
C ILE A 101 5.24 -5.74 -0.94
N THR A 102 5.40 -4.59 -0.29
CA THR A 102 6.10 -3.45 -0.87
C THR A 102 7.60 -3.55 -0.63
N ASP A 103 8.40 -2.95 -1.50
CA ASP A 103 9.86 -2.92 -1.33
C ASP A 103 10.29 -2.28 -0.01
N CYS A 104 9.48 -1.35 0.54
CA CYS A 104 9.79 -0.67 1.79
C CYS A 104 9.61 -1.57 3.01
N VAL A 105 8.52 -2.35 3.03
CA VAL A 105 8.29 -3.40 4.05
C VAL A 105 9.43 -4.42 3.99
N MET A 106 9.88 -4.77 2.78
CA MET A 106 11.01 -5.66 2.60
C MET A 106 12.31 -5.07 3.16
N ALA A 107 12.59 -3.80 2.89
CA ALA A 107 13.76 -3.10 3.41
C ALA A 107 13.73 -2.94 4.94
N GLU A 108 12.54 -2.71 5.53
CA GLU A 108 12.37 -2.68 6.98
C GLU A 108 12.66 -4.04 7.62
N LEU A 109 12.17 -5.14 7.04
CA LEU A 109 12.48 -6.50 7.53
C LEU A 109 13.97 -6.81 7.47
N GLU A 110 14.68 -6.36 6.43
CA GLU A 110 16.13 -6.54 6.31
C GLU A 110 16.90 -5.74 7.37
N LYS A 111 16.41 -4.55 7.75
CA LYS A 111 17.00 -3.72 8.82
C LYS A 111 16.83 -4.33 10.21
N LEU A 112 15.74 -5.03 10.46
CA LEU A 112 15.47 -5.68 11.76
C LEU A 112 16.43 -6.87 12.04
N GLY A 113 17.20 -7.31 11.04
CA GLY A 113 18.36 -8.19 11.22
C GLY A 113 18.02 -9.67 11.42
N GLN A 114 18.94 -10.41 12.03
CA GLN A 114 18.89 -11.88 12.08
C GLN A 114 17.71 -12.46 12.87
N LYS A 115 17.17 -11.72 13.85
CA LYS A 115 16.02 -12.16 14.67
C LYS A 115 14.77 -12.42 13.82
N TYR A 116 14.63 -11.72 12.70
CA TYR A 116 13.47 -11.81 11.81
C TYR A 116 13.77 -12.57 10.51
N ARG A 117 14.80 -13.44 10.52
CA ARG A 117 15.17 -14.25 9.35
C ARG A 117 14.03 -15.15 8.85
N VAL A 118 13.18 -15.64 9.75
CA VAL A 118 12.00 -16.44 9.38
C VAL A 118 11.00 -15.57 8.61
N ALA A 119 10.71 -14.35 9.09
CA ALA A 119 9.85 -13.39 8.42
C ALA A 119 10.39 -13.02 7.03
N LEU A 120 11.70 -12.83 6.91
CA LEU A 120 12.35 -12.52 5.64
C LEU A 120 12.23 -13.67 4.62
N ARG A 121 12.28 -14.93 5.08
CA ARG A 121 12.07 -16.09 4.19
C ARG A 121 10.63 -16.14 3.68
N ILE A 122 9.66 -15.99 4.58
CA ILE A 122 8.24 -15.96 4.23
C ILE A 122 7.95 -14.82 3.24
N ALA A 123 8.48 -13.62 3.49
CA ALA A 123 8.31 -12.48 2.60
C ALA A 123 8.95 -12.66 1.21
N LYS A 124 9.95 -13.55 1.08
CA LYS A 124 10.60 -13.87 -0.20
C LYS A 124 9.88 -14.96 -1.00
N ASP A 125 8.88 -15.63 -0.42
CA ASP A 125 8.18 -16.73 -1.09
C ASP A 125 7.47 -16.25 -2.37
N PRO A 126 7.44 -17.07 -3.44
CA PRO A 126 6.87 -16.69 -4.74
C PRO A 126 5.35 -16.50 -4.72
N ARG A 127 4.68 -16.91 -3.64
CA ARG A 127 3.23 -16.70 -3.45
C ARG A 127 2.89 -15.23 -3.18
N PHE A 128 3.86 -14.45 -2.71
CA PHE A 128 3.71 -13.02 -2.49
C PHE A 128 4.01 -12.23 -3.76
N GLN A 129 3.10 -11.34 -4.11
CA GLN A 129 3.33 -10.37 -5.19
C GLN A 129 4.19 -9.22 -4.65
N ARG A 130 5.34 -8.97 -5.27
CA ARG A 130 6.16 -7.80 -4.93
C ARG A 130 5.64 -6.54 -5.63
N LEU A 131 5.52 -5.46 -4.89
CA LEU A 131 5.10 -4.15 -5.36
C LEU A 131 6.27 -3.16 -5.30
N ALA A 132 6.72 -2.75 -6.49
CA ALA A 132 7.82 -1.82 -6.62
C ALA A 132 7.46 -0.43 -6.06
N CYS A 133 8.37 0.19 -5.32
CA CYS A 133 8.21 1.52 -4.74
C CYS A 133 9.15 2.55 -5.41
N THR A 134 8.64 3.75 -5.71
CA THR A 134 9.39 4.80 -6.41
C THR A 134 9.66 6.04 -5.54
N HIS A 135 9.79 5.88 -4.23
CA HIS A 135 10.08 6.99 -3.31
C HIS A 135 11.45 6.81 -2.66
N LYS A 136 12.01 7.94 -2.20
CA LYS A 136 13.29 7.95 -1.48
C LYS A 136 13.02 7.69 -0.01
N GLY A 137 13.67 6.69 0.56
CA GLY A 137 13.50 6.28 1.95
C GLY A 137 12.84 4.89 2.06
N THR A 138 12.70 4.42 3.29
CA THR A 138 12.18 3.07 3.58
C THR A 138 11.06 3.11 4.62
N TYR A 139 10.30 4.20 4.68
CA TYR A 139 9.17 4.32 5.60
C TYR A 139 7.96 3.62 4.98
N ALA A 140 7.67 2.39 5.43
CA ALA A 140 6.59 1.58 4.86
C ALA A 140 5.22 2.21 5.09
N ASP A 141 4.99 2.75 6.29
CA ASP A 141 3.77 3.44 6.69
C ASP A 141 3.29 4.49 5.68
N ASP A 142 4.17 5.43 5.35
CA ASP A 142 3.85 6.55 4.46
C ASP A 142 3.68 6.05 3.03
N CYS A 143 4.48 5.07 2.62
CA CYS A 143 4.32 4.40 1.33
C CYS A 143 2.95 3.74 1.20
N ILE A 144 2.49 3.02 2.22
CA ILE A 144 1.20 2.32 2.20
C ILE A 144 0.07 3.33 2.10
N VAL A 145 0.08 4.37 2.94
CA VAL A 145 -0.95 5.43 2.94
C VAL A 145 -0.97 6.17 1.60
N GLU A 146 0.19 6.57 1.09
CA GLU A 146 0.30 7.28 -0.19
C GLU A 146 -0.20 6.41 -1.34
N ARG A 147 0.21 5.14 -1.40
CA ARG A 147 -0.23 4.18 -2.42
C ARG A 147 -1.75 4.03 -2.42
N ILE A 148 -2.36 3.81 -1.26
CA ILE A 148 -3.81 3.68 -1.12
C ILE A 148 -4.51 4.97 -1.57
N THR A 149 -4.01 6.12 -1.10
CA THR A 149 -4.59 7.43 -1.41
C THR A 149 -4.49 7.75 -2.91
N GLN A 150 -3.34 7.48 -3.53
CA GLN A 150 -3.14 7.59 -4.98
C GLN A 150 -4.11 6.69 -5.73
N HIS A 151 -4.31 5.43 -5.31
CA HIS A 151 -5.27 4.55 -5.97
C HIS A 151 -6.71 5.06 -5.93
N LEU A 152 -7.12 5.77 -4.88
CA LEU A 152 -8.45 6.37 -4.79
C LEU A 152 -8.57 7.66 -5.62
N ILE A 153 -7.51 8.45 -5.73
CA ILE A 153 -7.53 9.74 -6.45
C ILE A 153 -7.28 9.56 -7.96
N SER A 154 -6.42 8.62 -8.34
CA SER A 154 -5.99 8.39 -9.74
C SER A 154 -7.01 7.63 -10.59
N SER A 155 -8.30 7.75 -10.29
CA SER A 155 -9.39 7.25 -11.15
C SER A 155 -9.61 8.12 -12.40
N ARG A 156 -8.61 8.90 -12.83
CA ARG A 156 -8.57 9.41 -14.21
C ARG A 156 -8.23 8.24 -15.10
N ALA A 157 -9.25 7.76 -15.80
CA ALA A 157 -9.11 7.00 -17.03
C ALA A 157 -8.07 7.69 -17.92
N ASN A 158 -6.88 7.10 -18.07
CA ASN A 158 -6.25 7.06 -19.38
C ASN A 158 -5.23 5.92 -19.53
N GLU A 159 -5.44 5.20 -20.64
CA GLU A 159 -4.55 4.31 -21.39
C GLU A 159 -3.98 3.03 -20.74
N ARG A 160 -4.70 1.95 -21.07
CA ARG A 160 -4.37 0.52 -21.05
C ARG A 160 -4.56 -0.21 -19.71
N GLY A 161 -5.83 -0.49 -19.41
CA GLY A 161 -6.22 -1.68 -18.65
C GLY A 161 -6.03 -1.61 -17.14
N CYS A 162 -6.21 -0.44 -16.53
CA CYS A 162 -6.18 -0.31 -15.07
C CYS A 162 -7.49 -0.83 -14.46
N LEU A 163 -7.62 -2.15 -14.37
CA LEU A 163 -8.46 -2.82 -13.38
C LEU A 163 -8.20 -2.14 -12.03
N HIS A 164 -9.22 -1.51 -11.44
CA HIS A 164 -9.10 -0.78 -10.18
C HIS A 164 -8.43 -1.68 -9.13
N LYS A 165 -7.14 -1.43 -8.85
CA LYS A 165 -6.35 -2.21 -7.89
C LYS A 165 -6.76 -1.76 -6.49
N CYS A 166 -7.92 -2.23 -6.04
CA CYS A 166 -8.36 -2.02 -4.67
C CYS A 166 -7.51 -2.91 -3.76
N TYR A 167 -7.00 -2.35 -2.66
CA TYR A 167 -6.16 -3.06 -1.71
C TYR A 167 -6.86 -3.15 -0.35
N ILE A 168 -6.74 -4.32 0.27
CA ILE A 168 -6.97 -4.51 1.70
C ILE A 168 -5.64 -4.29 2.40
N VAL A 169 -5.63 -3.63 3.54
CA VAL A 169 -4.38 -3.41 4.29
C VAL A 169 -4.35 -4.33 5.50
N ALA A 170 -3.33 -5.17 5.59
CA ALA A 170 -3.06 -6.02 6.74
C ALA A 170 -2.03 -5.34 7.65
N THR A 171 -2.51 -4.72 8.73
CA THR A 171 -1.64 -4.07 9.72
C THR A 171 -2.17 -4.28 11.14
N CYS A 172 -1.26 -4.35 12.11
CA CYS A 172 -1.60 -4.38 13.53
C CYS A 172 -1.39 -3.02 14.22
N ASP A 173 -0.79 -2.05 13.52
CA ASP A 173 -0.36 -0.79 14.14
C ASP A 173 -1.50 0.17 14.39
N ARG A 174 -1.53 0.72 15.61
CA ARG A 174 -2.62 1.61 16.03
C ARG A 174 -2.61 2.92 15.25
N ASP A 175 -1.43 3.49 15.00
CA ASP A 175 -1.30 4.76 14.31
C ASP A 175 -1.52 4.65 12.80
N LEU A 176 -1.01 3.58 12.17
CA LEU A 176 -1.30 3.31 10.76
C LEU A 176 -2.80 3.03 10.54
N LYS A 177 -3.45 2.25 11.41
CA LYS A 177 -4.90 2.07 11.40
C LYS A 177 -5.65 3.40 11.52
N ARG A 178 -5.24 4.28 12.44
CA ARG A 178 -5.90 5.60 12.59
C ARG A 178 -5.75 6.44 11.32
N ARG A 179 -4.61 6.39 10.63
CA ARG A 179 -4.40 7.08 9.34
C ARG A 179 -5.28 6.49 8.24
N ILE A 180 -5.28 5.17 8.06
CA ILE A 180 -6.09 4.50 7.03
C ILE A 180 -7.58 4.68 7.30
N ARG A 181 -8.01 4.75 8.56
CA ARG A 181 -9.42 5.00 8.91
C ARG A 181 -9.96 6.33 8.41
N LYS A 182 -9.10 7.33 8.16
CA LYS A 182 -9.50 8.61 7.55
C LYS A 182 -9.80 8.47 6.06
N VAL A 183 -9.27 7.42 5.43
CA VAL A 183 -9.48 7.12 4.02
C VAL A 183 -10.72 6.22 3.88
N PRO A 184 -11.76 6.65 3.14
CA PRO A 184 -12.97 5.85 2.95
C PRO A 184 -12.73 4.68 1.97
N GLY A 185 -13.49 3.59 2.11
CA GLY A 185 -13.50 2.47 1.16
C GLY A 185 -12.27 1.55 1.20
N VAL A 186 -11.44 1.64 2.25
CA VAL A 186 -10.25 0.80 2.44
C VAL A 186 -10.49 -0.17 3.61
N PRO A 187 -10.56 -1.48 3.36
CA PRO A 187 -10.69 -2.49 4.41
C PRO A 187 -9.38 -2.66 5.17
N ILE A 188 -9.48 -2.89 6.48
CA ILE A 188 -8.32 -3.10 7.35
C ILE A 188 -8.40 -4.49 7.95
N MET A 189 -7.40 -5.34 7.67
CA MET A 189 -7.26 -6.65 8.29
C MET A 189 -6.27 -6.59 9.46
N TYR A 190 -6.62 -7.25 10.56
CA TYR A 190 -5.81 -7.30 11.77
C TYR A 190 -5.95 -8.66 12.47
N ILE A 191 -5.03 -8.94 13.40
CA ILE A 191 -4.99 -10.21 14.13
C ILE A 191 -5.67 -10.04 15.49
N THR A 192 -6.59 -10.95 15.82
CA THR A 192 -7.20 -11.08 17.15
C THR A 192 -7.32 -12.54 17.52
N GLN A 193 -6.90 -12.90 18.74
CA GLN A 193 -7.11 -14.25 19.31
C GLN A 193 -6.77 -15.40 18.35
N HIS A 194 -5.61 -15.32 17.67
CA HIS A 194 -5.15 -16.32 16.69
C HIS A 194 -6.02 -16.45 15.43
N ARG A 195 -6.84 -15.45 15.08
CA ARG A 195 -7.56 -15.38 13.81
C ARG A 195 -7.39 -14.02 13.16
N TYR A 196 -7.53 -13.97 11.84
CA TYR A 196 -7.61 -12.70 11.13
C TYR A 196 -9.05 -12.20 11.15
N SER A 197 -9.20 -10.93 11.49
CA SER A 197 -10.46 -10.20 11.49
C SER A 197 -10.33 -9.01 10.54
N ILE A 198 -11.45 -8.63 9.92
CA ILE A 198 -11.50 -7.50 9.00
C ILE A 198 -12.42 -6.41 9.53
N GLU A 199 -12.00 -5.17 9.40
CA GLU A 199 -12.77 -3.96 9.68
C GLU A 199 -13.19 -3.33 8.34
N ARG A 200 -14.39 -2.74 8.29
CA ARG A 200 -14.91 -1.98 7.12
C ARG A 200 -15.09 -2.81 5.83
N LEU A 201 -15.24 -4.13 5.94
CA LEU A 201 -15.71 -4.92 4.81
C LEU A 201 -17.24 -5.09 4.89
N PRO A 202 -17.99 -4.50 3.96
CA PRO A 202 -19.44 -4.56 4.02
C PRO A 202 -20.02 -5.98 3.84
N GLU A 203 -19.38 -6.85 3.07
CA GLU A 203 -19.86 -8.23 2.85
C GLU A 203 -19.55 -9.18 4.02
N ALA A 204 -18.40 -9.05 4.68
CA ALA A 204 -17.99 -9.97 5.76
C ALA A 204 -18.68 -9.68 7.11
N THR A 205 -19.24 -8.47 7.30
CA THR A 205 -19.91 -8.10 8.55
C THR A 205 -21.35 -8.63 8.62
N ILE A 206 -21.88 -9.17 7.51
CA ILE A 206 -23.16 -9.92 7.49
C ILE A 206 -22.86 -11.36 7.96
N GLY A 207 -22.44 -11.46 9.22
CA GLY A 207 -22.12 -12.70 9.93
C GLY A 207 -23.35 -13.55 10.20
N GLY A 208 -23.96 -14.09 9.15
CA GLY A 208 -25.09 -15.02 9.23
C GLY A 208 -25.13 -16.08 8.12
N VAL A 209 -24.28 -15.99 7.09
CA VAL A 209 -24.34 -16.89 5.91
C VAL A 209 -23.02 -17.64 5.67
N ALA A 210 -22.29 -18.00 6.74
CA ALA A 210 -21.10 -18.84 6.64
C ALA A 210 -21.42 -20.33 6.34
N LYS A 211 -22.70 -20.72 6.26
CA LYS A 211 -23.10 -22.13 6.07
C LYS A 211 -23.50 -22.50 4.64
N LEU A 212 -23.80 -21.54 3.75
CA LEU A 212 -24.29 -21.85 2.40
C LEU A 212 -23.18 -21.90 1.33
N TYR A 213 -22.15 -21.06 1.43
CA TYR A 213 -21.12 -20.96 0.37
C TYR A 213 -20.10 -22.11 0.37
N LYS A 214 -19.97 -22.87 1.47
CA LYS A 214 -19.09 -24.04 1.53
C LYS A 214 -19.55 -25.17 0.60
N LEU A 215 -20.85 -25.27 0.30
CA LEU A 215 -21.39 -26.28 -0.61
C LEU A 215 -21.26 -25.93 -2.10
N MET A 216 -21.03 -24.66 -2.45
CA MET A 216 -20.89 -24.24 -3.86
C MET A 216 -19.47 -24.30 -4.38
N TYR A 217 -18.45 -24.19 -3.51
CA TYR A 217 -17.05 -24.13 -3.94
C TYR A 217 -16.37 -25.52 -3.99
N ASP A 218 -16.84 -26.48 -3.21
CA ASP A 218 -16.30 -27.86 -3.24
C ASP A 218 -16.66 -28.59 -4.55
N SER A 219 -17.80 -28.24 -5.15
CA SER A 219 -18.33 -28.87 -6.37
C SER A 219 -17.63 -28.45 -7.68
N ARG A 220 -16.61 -27.58 -7.61
CA ARG A 220 -15.90 -27.05 -8.81
C ARG A 220 -14.44 -27.49 -8.90
N SER A 221 -13.92 -28.24 -7.93
CA SER A 221 -12.54 -28.76 -7.96
C SER A 221 -12.42 -30.15 -8.58
N ASP A 222 -13.51 -30.91 -8.66
CA ASP A 222 -13.55 -32.22 -9.30
C ASP A 222 -14.38 -32.15 -10.59
N ASN A 223 -13.70 -32.02 -11.73
CA ASN A 223 -13.99 -32.69 -13.01
C ASN A 223 -13.31 -31.94 -14.16
N TYR A 224 -12.06 -32.35 -14.42
CA TYR A 224 -11.65 -32.54 -15.81
C TYR A 224 -12.54 -33.65 -16.40
N ASN A 225 -13.08 -33.39 -17.59
CA ASN A 225 -13.86 -34.26 -18.48
C ASN A 225 -15.40 -34.19 -18.43
N CYS A 226 -15.91 -33.76 -19.60
CA CYS A 226 -17.00 -34.36 -20.38
C CYS A 226 -18.43 -34.35 -19.79
N SER A 227 -19.27 -33.55 -20.47
CA SER A 227 -20.68 -33.83 -20.76
C SER A 227 -21.67 -33.90 -19.59
N THR A 228 -22.67 -33.02 -19.61
CA THR A 228 -24.11 -33.23 -19.25
C THR A 228 -24.71 -32.02 -18.53
N THR A 229 -25.27 -31.13 -19.36
CA THR A 229 -26.60 -30.49 -19.27
C THR A 229 -27.41 -30.62 -17.97
N VAL A 230 -27.74 -29.45 -17.38
CA VAL A 230 -29.03 -29.04 -16.78
C VAL A 230 -29.80 -30.09 -15.97
N VAL A 231 -29.90 -29.95 -14.63
CA VAL A 231 -31.15 -29.99 -13.82
C VAL A 231 -30.81 -29.63 -12.36
N ILE A 232 -30.95 -28.37 -11.88
CA ILE A 232 -31.35 -28.07 -10.48
C ILE A 232 -32.05 -26.68 -10.44
N THR A 233 -33.25 -26.60 -10.98
CA THR A 233 -34.22 -25.53 -10.67
C THR A 233 -35.55 -26.19 -10.32
N LYS A 234 -35.69 -26.62 -9.06
CA LYS A 234 -36.97 -26.92 -8.37
C LYS A 234 -36.64 -27.57 -7.03
N HIS A 235 -36.46 -26.79 -5.96
CA HIS A 235 -36.75 -27.27 -4.59
C HIS A 235 -36.80 -26.19 -3.50
N PHE A 236 -36.96 -24.90 -3.84
CA PHE A 236 -37.06 -23.81 -2.86
C PHE A 236 -38.38 -23.04 -3.00
N LEU A 237 -39.50 -23.75 -2.81
CA LEU A 237 -40.83 -23.16 -2.64
C LEU A 237 -41.78 -24.19 -2.03
N ARG A 238 -41.54 -24.50 -0.74
CA ARG A 238 -42.49 -25.02 0.26
C ARG A 238 -41.70 -25.44 1.50
N VAL A 239 -41.65 -24.57 2.51
CA VAL A 239 -42.16 -24.74 3.89
C VAL A 239 -42.07 -23.36 4.54
#